data_AF-A0A7C4GDJ7-F1
#
_entry.id   AF-A0A7C4GDJ7-F1
#
_cell.length_a   1.000
_cell.length_b   1.000
_cell.length_c   1.000
_cell.angle_alpha   90.00
_cell.angle_beta   90.00
_cell.angle_gamma   90.00
#
_symmetry.space_group_name_H-M   'P 1'
#
loop_
_entity.id
_entity.type
_entity.pdbx_description
1 polymer ?
#
loop_
_entity_poly.entity_id
_entity_poly.type
_entity_poly.pdbx_seq_one_letter_code
_entity_poly.pdbx_strand_id
1 'polypeptide(L)'
;MTSGGSVAVFDEGGNAKPGWPFTGLVSGNFSDSPTLADLNGDETLEVIVGERDYPVGHLHVLTHRGTRYPGAWPCSLDHVPAMGAAVGDINLDGQPEIVYGSYNSLYVFRRDGTLLPGWPQTTPNGGYFSYQSPALADVDGDDTLEIVVAEHRDGSGTYVFRHDGTIQSGWPYRFARWSYCPPTVCDLYGNGGLKVICGQSGVVSSPAAVLYAFDGSGAVLAGFPVVQPNGDAAEGNITVADVDGDEDMEIVFTSNLMADNKGYLFAVHHDGSPVSGWPLRPNGFTYMNGATVADVDGDDSLDIVVVAASGAVMEVTVYEAGVPFNRAAWEWPTYQFDMCRTGRYQPCPTGVAEQPPRVEAAHPGSSIVRGVLFVPEPATRLSTLALLNSAGRRVLDLVPGANDVGRLSPGVYFVRGERAGVGRVVVAR
;
A
#
# COMPACT_ATOMS: atom_id res chain seq x y z
N MET A 1 -1.90 -29.19 1.05
CA MET A 1 -1.86 -28.37 2.27
C MET A 1 -0.59 -28.76 3.01
N THR A 2 0.42 -27.91 2.98
CA THR A 2 1.62 -28.09 3.79
C THR A 2 1.24 -27.83 5.24
N SER A 3 1.42 -28.81 6.12
CA SER A 3 1.42 -28.58 7.55
C SER A 3 2.77 -27.98 7.94
N GLY A 4 2.76 -26.90 8.72
CA GLY A 4 3.98 -26.25 9.22
C GLY A 4 4.28 -24.91 8.55
N GLY A 5 4.83 -24.00 9.35
CA GLY A 5 5.23 -22.65 9.00
C GLY A 5 5.45 -21.81 10.25
N SER A 6 5.99 -20.61 10.08
CA SER A 6 6.12 -19.66 11.16
C SER A 6 6.24 -18.25 10.60
N VAL A 7 5.93 -17.28 11.44
CA VAL A 7 6.21 -15.87 11.16
C VAL A 7 7.47 -15.52 11.91
N ALA A 8 8.42 -14.86 11.26
CA ALA A 8 9.67 -14.45 11.86
C ALA A 8 9.91 -12.97 11.60
N VAL A 9 10.48 -12.28 12.58
CA VAL A 9 10.96 -10.92 12.42
C VAL A 9 12.45 -10.90 12.72
N PHE A 10 13.23 -10.33 11.82
CA PHE A 10 14.68 -10.24 11.93
C PHE A 10 15.11 -8.79 12.21
N ASP A 11 16.24 -8.62 12.88
CA ASP A 11 16.92 -7.34 12.98
C ASP A 11 17.73 -7.02 11.70
N GLU A 12 18.34 -5.84 11.65
CA GLU A 12 19.19 -5.41 10.52
C GLU A 12 20.40 -6.32 10.27
N GLY A 13 20.84 -7.08 11.27
CA GLY A 13 21.91 -8.06 11.16
C GLY A 13 21.42 -9.44 10.69
N GLY A 14 20.12 -9.60 10.42
CA GLY A 14 19.52 -10.86 10.01
C GLY A 14 19.28 -11.84 11.16
N ASN A 15 19.38 -11.41 12.42
CA ASN A 15 19.09 -12.28 13.58
C ASN A 15 17.61 -12.20 13.94
N ALA A 16 17.00 -13.33 14.31
CA ALA A 16 15.62 -13.32 14.77
C ALA A 16 15.49 -12.46 16.04
N LYS A 17 14.52 -11.54 16.07
CA LYS A 17 14.25 -10.71 17.25
C LYS A 17 13.75 -11.57 18.42
N PRO A 18 14.03 -11.20 19.68
CA PRO A 18 13.47 -11.88 20.84
C PRO A 18 11.94 -11.98 20.76
N GLY A 19 11.40 -13.17 21.03
CA GLY A 19 9.97 -13.48 20.89
C GLY A 19 9.56 -14.06 19.53
N TRP A 20 10.49 -14.15 18.57
CA TRP A 20 10.27 -14.75 17.26
C TRP A 20 11.17 -16.00 17.06
N PRO A 21 10.79 -16.97 16.21
CA PRO A 21 9.58 -16.99 15.37
C PRO A 21 8.29 -17.32 16.14
N PHE A 22 7.16 -16.83 15.64
CA PHE A 22 5.83 -17.18 16.09
C PHE A 22 5.28 -18.36 15.28
N THR A 23 4.77 -19.40 15.96
CA THR A 23 4.41 -20.68 15.34
C THR A 23 2.90 -20.97 15.36
N GLY A 24 2.05 -19.97 15.63
CA GLY A 24 0.60 -20.13 15.65
C GLY A 24 0.07 -20.92 16.85
N LEU A 25 -1.19 -21.35 16.76
CA LEU A 25 -1.90 -22.15 17.78
C LEU A 25 -1.92 -23.64 17.47
N VAL A 26 -2.13 -24.03 16.20
CA VAL A 26 -2.57 -25.40 15.87
C VAL A 26 -1.61 -26.08 14.87
N SER A 27 -0.90 -25.32 14.04
CA SER A 27 0.21 -25.87 13.23
C SER A 27 1.15 -24.86 12.59
N GLY A 28 0.92 -23.55 12.79
CA GLY A 28 1.73 -22.50 12.17
C GLY A 28 1.55 -22.43 10.65
N ASN A 29 0.40 -22.89 10.13
CA ASN A 29 0.10 -22.83 8.71
C ASN A 29 -0.33 -21.42 8.30
N PHE A 30 0.66 -20.54 8.15
CA PHE A 30 0.50 -19.18 7.64
C PHE A 30 0.67 -19.20 6.12
N SER A 31 -0.38 -18.83 5.38
CA SER A 31 -0.39 -18.84 3.90
C SER A 31 -0.36 -17.47 3.24
N ASP A 32 -0.50 -16.41 4.03
CA ASP A 32 -0.77 -15.07 3.54
C ASP A 32 0.36 -14.13 3.96
N SER A 33 0.58 -13.07 3.18
CA SER A 33 1.61 -12.07 3.51
C SER A 33 1.27 -11.35 4.81
N PRO A 34 2.25 -11.14 5.73
CA PRO A 34 2.01 -10.36 6.93
C PRO A 34 1.76 -8.89 6.58
N THR A 35 0.77 -8.31 7.24
CA THR A 35 0.51 -6.86 7.20
C THR A 35 1.10 -6.23 8.46
N LEU A 36 1.77 -5.10 8.30
CA LEU A 36 2.32 -4.31 9.40
C LEU A 36 1.52 -3.02 9.56
N ALA A 37 1.12 -2.68 10.78
CA ALA A 37 0.42 -1.42 11.04
C ALA A 37 0.62 -0.95 12.47
N ASP A 38 0.71 0.36 12.67
CA ASP A 38 0.64 0.96 14.00
C ASP A 38 -0.85 1.04 14.41
N LEU A 39 -1.27 0.16 15.32
CA LEU A 39 -2.67 0.07 15.74
C LEU A 39 -2.98 0.92 16.98
N ASN A 40 -1.97 1.44 17.68
CA ASN A 40 -2.14 2.20 18.92
C ASN A 40 -1.59 3.62 18.90
N GLY A 41 -0.94 4.04 17.81
CA GLY A 41 -0.29 5.34 17.67
C GLY A 41 1.02 5.45 18.46
N ASP A 42 1.70 4.32 18.73
CA ASP A 42 2.97 4.31 19.48
C ASP A 42 4.23 4.29 18.60
N GLU A 43 4.06 4.44 17.28
CA GLU A 43 5.09 4.40 16.24
C GLU A 43 5.79 3.03 16.12
N THR A 44 5.29 1.99 16.79
CA THR A 44 5.72 0.61 16.59
C THR A 44 4.66 -0.17 15.83
N LEU A 45 5.11 -1.00 14.87
CA LEU A 45 4.21 -1.75 14.03
C LEU A 45 3.85 -3.09 14.69
N GLU A 46 2.55 -3.37 14.74
CA GLU A 46 2.00 -4.70 14.97
C GLU A 46 2.09 -5.56 13.71
N VAL A 47 2.13 -6.88 13.91
CA VAL A 47 2.15 -7.91 12.88
C VAL A 47 0.79 -8.59 12.82
N ILE A 48 0.13 -8.53 11.67
CA ILE A 48 -1.20 -9.11 11.42
C ILE A 48 -1.05 -10.27 10.45
N VAL A 49 -1.50 -11.47 10.85
CA VAL A 49 -1.30 -12.72 10.08
C VAL A 49 -2.45 -13.71 10.27
N GLY A 50 -2.83 -14.40 9.20
CA GLY A 50 -3.80 -15.49 9.22
C GLY A 50 -3.17 -16.86 9.39
N GLU A 51 -3.68 -17.65 10.33
CA GLU A 51 -3.35 -19.07 10.47
C GLU A 51 -4.52 -19.93 9.96
N ARG A 52 -4.21 -20.89 9.11
CA ARG A 52 -5.16 -21.88 8.59
C ARG A 52 -5.27 -23.08 9.54
N ASP A 53 -6.46 -23.30 10.09
CA ASP A 53 -6.79 -24.49 10.89
C ASP A 53 -8.10 -25.12 10.42
N TYR A 54 -8.10 -25.72 9.22
CA TYR A 54 -9.32 -26.20 8.57
C TYR A 54 -10.16 -27.11 9.48
N PRO A 55 -11.48 -26.86 9.63
CA PRO A 55 -12.32 -25.98 8.79
C PRO A 55 -12.42 -24.52 9.25
N VAL A 56 -11.70 -24.11 10.30
CA VAL A 56 -11.71 -22.73 10.80
C VAL A 56 -10.45 -21.96 10.40
N GLY A 57 -10.43 -20.68 10.72
CA GLY A 57 -9.27 -19.81 10.56
C GLY A 57 -9.02 -19.00 11.81
N HIS A 58 -7.80 -18.49 11.96
CA HIS A 58 -7.46 -17.58 13.04
C HIS A 58 -6.76 -16.35 12.49
N LEU A 59 -7.29 -15.16 12.80
CA LEU A 59 -6.59 -13.90 12.58
C LEU A 59 -5.82 -13.52 13.84
N HIS A 60 -4.50 -13.43 13.72
CA HIS A 60 -3.60 -13.02 14.79
C HIS A 60 -3.19 -11.55 14.63
N VAL A 61 -3.08 -10.86 15.76
CA VAL A 61 -2.40 -9.57 15.87
C VAL A 61 -1.35 -9.68 16.97
N LEU A 62 -0.10 -9.42 16.62
CA LEU A 62 1.06 -9.58 17.48
C LEU A 62 1.80 -8.24 17.58
N THR A 63 2.32 -7.91 18.75
CA THR A 63 3.23 -6.77 18.90
C THR A 63 4.56 -7.06 18.17
N HIS A 64 5.36 -6.03 17.96
CA HIS A 64 6.73 -6.16 17.43
C HIS A 64 7.64 -7.12 18.24
N ARG A 65 7.21 -7.53 19.45
CA ARG A 65 7.92 -8.45 20.37
C ARG A 65 7.42 -9.89 20.28
N GLY A 66 6.53 -10.21 19.34
CA GLY A 66 5.99 -11.56 19.16
C GLY A 66 4.95 -11.96 20.21
N THR A 67 4.46 -11.01 21.00
CA THR A 67 3.38 -11.27 21.98
C THR A 67 2.03 -10.88 21.39
N ARG A 68 0.97 -11.60 21.75
CA ARG A 68 -0.43 -11.23 21.42
C ARG A 68 -0.72 -9.76 21.75
N TYR A 69 -1.31 -9.06 20.79
CA TYR A 69 -1.81 -7.69 21.00
C TYR A 69 -3.03 -7.70 21.94
N PRO A 70 -3.21 -6.70 22.82
CA PRO A 70 -4.35 -6.65 23.73
C PRO A 70 -5.72 -6.73 23.01
N GLY A 71 -6.70 -7.38 23.64
CA GLY A 71 -8.04 -7.56 23.08
C GLY A 71 -8.38 -9.01 22.77
N ALA A 72 -9.30 -9.22 21.83
CA ALA A 72 -9.89 -10.52 21.52
C ALA A 72 -9.00 -11.45 20.66
N TRP A 73 -7.78 -11.03 20.29
CA TRP A 73 -6.88 -11.72 19.35
C TRP A 73 -6.25 -13.04 19.80
N PRO A 74 -6.40 -14.20 19.15
CA PRO A 74 -6.82 -14.29 17.79
C PRO A 74 -8.32 -14.40 17.69
N CYS A 75 -8.87 -13.82 16.64
CA CYS A 75 -10.27 -13.98 16.31
C CYS A 75 -10.44 -15.23 15.44
N SER A 76 -11.39 -16.08 15.81
CA SER A 76 -11.80 -17.22 14.99
C SER A 76 -12.62 -16.75 13.79
N LEU A 77 -12.28 -17.27 12.62
CA LEU A 77 -12.98 -17.05 11.36
C LEU A 77 -13.88 -18.26 11.05
N ASP A 78 -14.90 -18.04 10.24
CA ASP A 78 -15.84 -19.08 9.79
C ASP A 78 -15.25 -20.05 8.75
N HIS A 79 -14.04 -19.76 8.26
CA HIS A 79 -13.26 -20.62 7.39
C HIS A 79 -11.77 -20.24 7.43
N VAL A 80 -10.90 -21.05 6.80
CA VAL A 80 -9.47 -20.72 6.69
C VAL A 80 -9.24 -19.36 6.00
N PRO A 81 -8.22 -18.58 6.42
CA PRO A 81 -7.77 -17.37 5.73
C PRO A 81 -7.38 -17.63 4.27
N ALA A 82 -7.51 -16.60 3.44
CA ALA A 82 -7.18 -16.70 2.02
C ALA A 82 -6.55 -15.42 1.42
N MET A 83 -6.16 -14.45 2.25
CA MET A 83 -5.68 -13.14 1.81
C MET A 83 -4.92 -12.38 2.91
N GLY A 84 -4.13 -11.38 2.49
CA GLY A 84 -3.52 -10.41 3.40
C GLY A 84 -4.55 -9.43 3.98
N ALA A 85 -4.22 -8.80 5.10
CA ALA A 85 -5.10 -7.82 5.74
C ALA A 85 -4.96 -6.45 5.08
N ALA A 86 -6.03 -5.66 5.07
CA ALA A 86 -5.91 -4.22 4.88
C ALA A 86 -6.22 -3.47 6.17
N VAL A 87 -5.56 -2.34 6.39
CA VAL A 87 -5.61 -1.58 7.63
C VAL A 87 -5.76 -0.09 7.35
N GLY A 88 -6.76 0.54 7.96
CA GLY A 88 -7.04 1.96 7.82
C GLY A 88 -8.18 2.38 8.73
N ASP A 89 -8.23 3.65 9.09
CA ASP A 89 -9.41 4.25 9.72
C ASP A 89 -10.47 4.41 8.63
N ILE A 90 -11.39 3.45 8.54
CA ILE A 90 -12.35 3.39 7.43
C ILE A 90 -13.61 4.20 7.70
N ASN A 91 -13.87 4.56 8.96
CA ASN A 91 -15.09 5.23 9.39
C ASN A 91 -14.84 6.62 10.00
N LEU A 92 -13.59 7.11 9.96
CA LEU A 92 -13.12 8.40 10.47
C LEU A 92 -13.31 8.61 11.97
N ASP A 93 -13.23 7.54 12.77
CA ASP A 93 -13.29 7.64 14.24
C ASP A 93 -11.93 7.94 14.89
N GLY A 94 -10.87 8.01 14.10
CA GLY A 94 -9.50 8.26 14.53
C GLY A 94 -8.74 7.00 14.97
N GLN A 95 -9.31 5.80 14.78
CA GLN A 95 -8.66 4.52 15.05
C GLN A 95 -8.66 3.65 13.78
N PRO A 96 -7.59 2.89 13.52
CA PRO A 96 -7.59 1.98 12.38
C PRO A 96 -8.42 0.72 12.64
N GLU A 97 -9.18 0.32 11.62
CA GLU A 97 -9.77 -1.00 11.48
C GLU A 97 -8.89 -1.96 10.69
N ILE A 98 -9.14 -3.26 10.89
CA ILE A 98 -8.48 -4.37 10.20
C ILE A 98 -9.53 -5.09 9.35
N VAL A 99 -9.38 -5.01 8.03
CA VAL A 99 -10.19 -5.75 7.05
C VAL A 99 -9.49 -7.06 6.73
N TYR A 100 -10.23 -8.18 6.85
CA TYR A 100 -9.66 -9.51 6.66
C TYR A 100 -10.68 -10.50 6.11
N GLY A 101 -10.26 -11.37 5.20
CA GLY A 101 -11.13 -12.38 4.58
C GLY A 101 -10.80 -13.80 5.01
N SER A 102 -11.84 -14.55 5.34
CA SER A 102 -11.83 -16.01 5.21
C SER A 102 -12.28 -16.38 3.80
N TYR A 103 -12.23 -17.68 3.47
CA TYR A 103 -12.81 -18.18 2.21
C TYR A 103 -14.29 -17.81 2.04
N ASN A 104 -15.06 -17.69 3.14
CA ASN A 104 -16.52 -17.49 3.11
C ASN A 104 -16.95 -16.04 3.36
N SER A 105 -16.24 -15.34 4.25
CA SER A 105 -16.70 -14.08 4.82
C SER A 105 -15.60 -13.03 4.82
N LEU A 106 -16.00 -11.78 4.58
CA LEU A 106 -15.19 -10.60 4.78
C LEU A 106 -15.52 -9.99 6.14
N TYR A 107 -14.49 -9.71 6.93
CA TYR A 107 -14.60 -9.19 8.28
C TYR A 107 -13.98 -7.80 8.35
N VAL A 108 -14.55 -6.96 9.22
CA VAL A 108 -13.92 -5.72 9.66
C VAL A 108 -13.88 -5.71 11.18
N PHE A 109 -12.68 -5.76 11.71
CA PHE A 109 -12.40 -5.74 13.14
C PHE A 109 -11.90 -4.36 13.56
N ARG A 110 -12.34 -3.89 14.72
CA ARG A 110 -11.63 -2.85 15.46
C ARG A 110 -10.27 -3.37 15.92
N ARG A 111 -9.35 -2.48 16.26
CA ARG A 111 -8.04 -2.80 16.86
C ARG A 111 -8.11 -3.71 18.11
N ASP A 112 -9.23 -3.74 18.83
CA ASP A 112 -9.42 -4.60 20.01
C ASP A 112 -9.94 -6.02 19.67
N GLY A 113 -10.15 -6.32 18.39
CA GLY A 113 -10.66 -7.60 17.88
C GLY A 113 -12.18 -7.76 17.93
N THR A 114 -12.93 -6.71 18.27
CA THR A 114 -14.40 -6.70 18.12
C THR A 114 -14.81 -6.35 16.69
N LEU A 115 -15.95 -6.85 16.23
CA LEU A 115 -16.46 -6.54 14.89
C LEU A 115 -17.09 -5.14 14.83
N LEU A 116 -16.90 -4.45 13.71
CA LEU A 116 -17.71 -3.28 13.39
C LEU A 116 -19.18 -3.67 13.14
N PRO A 117 -20.16 -2.79 13.43
CA PRO A 117 -21.56 -3.00 13.06
C PRO A 117 -21.68 -3.18 11.55
N GLY A 118 -22.54 -4.09 11.12
CA GLY A 118 -22.68 -4.45 9.70
C GLY A 118 -21.73 -5.54 9.24
N TRP A 119 -20.81 -6.02 10.07
CA TRP A 119 -19.84 -7.07 9.71
C TRP A 119 -20.01 -8.35 10.56
N PRO A 120 -19.65 -9.53 10.04
CA PRO A 120 -19.07 -9.80 8.71
C PRO A 120 -20.08 -9.74 7.56
N GLN A 121 -19.56 -9.59 6.35
CA GLN A 121 -20.31 -9.73 5.11
C GLN A 121 -19.96 -11.05 4.42
N THR A 122 -20.96 -11.69 3.83
CA THR A 122 -20.77 -12.84 2.94
C THR A 122 -20.98 -12.39 1.51
N THR A 123 -20.42 -13.14 0.56
CA THR A 123 -20.65 -12.89 -0.87
C THR A 123 -22.15 -13.00 -1.18
N PRO A 124 -22.81 -11.96 -1.72
CA PRO A 124 -24.24 -12.01 -2.01
C PRO A 124 -24.63 -13.10 -3.02
N ASN A 125 -23.67 -13.58 -3.81
CA ASN A 125 -23.87 -14.61 -4.84
C ASN A 125 -23.37 -16.01 -4.45
N GLY A 126 -22.94 -16.22 -3.21
CA GLY A 126 -22.37 -17.50 -2.76
C GLY A 126 -21.00 -17.82 -3.37
N GLY A 127 -20.28 -16.79 -3.84
CA GLY A 127 -18.87 -16.87 -4.22
C GLY A 127 -17.93 -16.94 -3.01
N TYR A 128 -16.62 -16.88 -3.26
CA TYR A 128 -15.61 -16.95 -2.20
C TYR A 128 -14.66 -15.74 -2.25
N PHE A 129 -14.28 -15.23 -1.09
CA PHE A 129 -13.25 -14.20 -0.97
C PHE A 129 -11.88 -14.90 -0.89
N SER A 130 -11.29 -15.23 -2.04
CA SER A 130 -10.08 -16.07 -2.09
C SER A 130 -8.99 -15.45 -2.95
N TYR A 131 -7.77 -15.38 -2.38
CA TYR A 131 -6.51 -14.95 -3.02
C TYR A 131 -6.38 -13.46 -3.35
N GLN A 132 -7.38 -12.65 -3.00
CA GLN A 132 -7.47 -11.24 -3.39
C GLN A 132 -7.54 -10.38 -2.14
N SER A 133 -6.41 -9.77 -1.76
CA SER A 133 -6.41 -8.87 -0.62
C SER A 133 -7.23 -7.61 -0.91
N PRO A 134 -7.94 -7.07 0.09
CA PRO A 134 -8.72 -5.85 -0.07
C PRO A 134 -7.82 -4.64 -0.33
N ALA A 135 -8.39 -3.65 -1.02
CA ALA A 135 -7.88 -2.29 -1.09
C ALA A 135 -8.83 -1.34 -0.35
N LEU A 136 -8.29 -0.35 0.35
CA LEU A 136 -9.04 0.68 1.07
C LEU A 136 -8.81 2.03 0.41
N ALA A 137 -9.88 2.75 0.09
CA ALA A 137 -9.80 4.07 -0.51
C ALA A 137 -11.14 4.79 -0.40
N ASP A 138 -11.11 6.12 -0.39
CA ASP A 138 -12.30 6.96 -0.54
C ASP A 138 -12.68 7.03 -2.03
N VAL A 139 -13.54 6.11 -2.46
CA VAL A 139 -13.86 5.89 -3.88
C VAL A 139 -14.98 6.82 -4.35
N ASP A 140 -15.90 7.22 -3.47
CA ASP A 140 -16.96 8.18 -3.79
C ASP A 140 -16.72 9.63 -3.33
N GLY A 141 -15.63 9.90 -2.62
CA GLY A 141 -15.23 11.25 -2.20
C GLY A 141 -15.99 11.76 -0.98
N ASP A 142 -16.43 10.86 -0.08
CA ASP A 142 -17.18 11.17 1.14
C ASP A 142 -16.32 11.22 2.41
N ASP A 143 -14.99 11.14 2.25
CA ASP A 143 -13.93 11.06 3.26
C ASP A 143 -13.85 9.71 4.00
N THR A 144 -14.87 8.85 3.96
CA THR A 144 -14.76 7.49 4.52
C THR A 144 -14.06 6.56 3.54
N LEU A 145 -13.49 5.45 4.04
CA LEU A 145 -12.82 4.50 3.14
C LEU A 145 -13.78 3.37 2.80
N GLU A 146 -13.97 3.15 1.51
CA GLU A 146 -14.55 1.92 1.01
C GLU A 146 -13.55 0.78 0.97
N ILE A 147 -14.10 -0.43 0.96
CA ILE A 147 -13.40 -1.69 0.90
C ILE A 147 -13.65 -2.32 -0.47
N VAL A 148 -12.63 -2.28 -1.32
CA VAL A 148 -12.66 -2.90 -2.65
C VAL A 148 -12.15 -4.33 -2.53
N VAL A 149 -12.95 -5.30 -2.96
CA VAL A 149 -12.60 -6.73 -3.00
C VAL A 149 -13.11 -7.35 -4.30
N ALA A 150 -12.57 -8.50 -4.64
CA ALA A 150 -13.07 -9.30 -5.76
C ALA A 150 -13.43 -10.72 -5.30
N GLU A 151 -14.30 -11.35 -6.08
CA GLU A 151 -14.79 -12.70 -5.83
C GLU A 151 -14.13 -13.75 -6.74
N HIS A 152 -13.91 -14.92 -6.14
CA HIS A 152 -13.44 -16.13 -6.79
C HIS A 152 -14.61 -17.04 -7.20
N ARG A 153 -14.43 -17.81 -8.28
CA ARG A 153 -15.41 -18.76 -8.89
C ARG A 153 -16.70 -18.10 -9.41
N ASP A 154 -17.85 -18.76 -9.17
CA ASP A 154 -19.16 -18.50 -9.77
C ASP A 154 -19.78 -17.16 -9.35
N GLY A 155 -19.20 -16.48 -8.35
CA GLY A 155 -19.57 -15.12 -7.94
C GLY A 155 -18.90 -14.00 -8.74
N SER A 156 -17.91 -14.35 -9.59
CA SER A 156 -17.08 -13.49 -10.44
C SER A 156 -17.49 -12.01 -10.53
N GLY A 157 -16.90 -11.17 -9.69
CA GLY A 157 -17.12 -9.73 -9.71
C GLY A 157 -16.25 -8.97 -8.71
N THR A 158 -16.16 -7.66 -8.90
CA THR A 158 -15.57 -6.73 -7.94
C THR A 158 -16.69 -6.04 -7.18
N TYR A 159 -16.51 -5.94 -5.87
CA TYR A 159 -17.40 -5.29 -4.94
C TYR A 159 -16.69 -4.12 -4.30
N VAL A 160 -17.47 -3.10 -3.99
CA VAL A 160 -17.04 -1.98 -3.17
C VAL A 160 -18.05 -1.86 -2.04
N PHE A 161 -17.59 -2.17 -0.83
CA PHE A 161 -18.37 -2.08 0.39
C PHE A 161 -18.05 -0.76 1.10
N ARG A 162 -19.07 -0.09 1.60
CA ARG A 162 -18.90 1.01 2.55
C ARG A 162 -18.45 0.51 3.90
N HIS A 163 -17.93 1.41 4.71
CA HIS A 163 -17.47 1.11 6.07
C HIS A 163 -18.55 0.45 6.95
N ASP A 164 -19.83 0.69 6.67
CA ASP A 164 -20.98 0.11 7.37
C ASP A 164 -21.45 -1.27 6.84
N GLY A 165 -20.75 -1.81 5.84
CA GLY A 165 -21.05 -3.10 5.21
C GLY A 165 -22.09 -3.05 4.09
N THR A 166 -22.66 -1.87 3.78
CA THR A 166 -23.53 -1.72 2.61
C THR A 166 -22.71 -1.69 1.31
N ILE A 167 -23.32 -2.08 0.19
CA ILE A 167 -22.64 -2.05 -1.12
C ILE A 167 -22.77 -0.64 -1.72
N GLN A 168 -21.66 -0.11 -2.25
CA GLN A 168 -21.63 1.18 -2.93
C GLN A 168 -22.52 1.17 -4.19
N SER A 169 -23.19 2.30 -4.44
CA SER A 169 -24.05 2.44 -5.63
C SER A 169 -23.22 2.27 -6.90
N GLY A 170 -23.73 1.46 -7.84
CA GLY A 170 -23.04 1.10 -9.08
C GLY A 170 -22.21 -0.19 -9.01
N TRP A 171 -21.99 -0.72 -7.80
CA TRP A 171 -21.32 -1.98 -7.55
C TRP A 171 -22.31 -3.08 -7.12
N PRO A 172 -21.98 -4.37 -7.29
CA PRO A 172 -20.76 -4.91 -7.89
C PRO A 172 -20.73 -4.83 -9.42
N TYR A 173 -19.52 -4.81 -9.98
CA TYR A 173 -19.33 -5.11 -11.40
C TYR A 173 -19.08 -6.61 -11.57
N ARG A 174 -19.95 -7.30 -12.32
CA ARG A 174 -19.83 -8.74 -12.55
C ARG A 174 -18.95 -9.03 -13.75
N PHE A 175 -17.97 -9.88 -13.53
CA PHE A 175 -17.09 -10.41 -14.54
C PHE A 175 -17.67 -11.69 -15.15
N ALA A 176 -17.31 -11.96 -16.41
CA ALA A 176 -17.64 -13.23 -17.06
C ALA A 176 -16.79 -14.40 -16.56
N ARG A 177 -15.70 -14.10 -15.84
CA ARG A 177 -14.73 -15.07 -15.31
C ARG A 177 -14.25 -14.61 -13.94
N TRP A 178 -13.74 -15.53 -13.14
CA TRP A 178 -13.16 -15.20 -11.84
C TRP A 178 -11.93 -14.30 -11.97
N SER A 179 -11.51 -13.73 -10.85
CA SER A 179 -10.25 -13.03 -10.73
C SER A 179 -9.45 -13.61 -9.58
N TYR A 180 -8.12 -13.61 -9.72
CA TYR A 180 -7.17 -13.76 -8.61
C TYR A 180 -6.45 -12.44 -8.31
N CYS A 181 -6.68 -11.42 -9.13
CA CYS A 181 -6.04 -10.13 -9.02
C CYS A 181 -6.60 -9.39 -7.80
N PRO A 182 -5.76 -8.98 -6.83
CA PRO A 182 -6.14 -8.00 -5.83
C PRO A 182 -6.52 -6.70 -6.55
N PRO A 183 -7.63 -6.04 -6.19
CA PRO A 183 -7.97 -4.75 -6.76
C PRO A 183 -6.90 -3.70 -6.47
N THR A 184 -6.69 -2.81 -7.41
CA THR A 184 -5.83 -1.63 -7.28
C THR A 184 -6.70 -0.37 -7.31
N VAL A 185 -6.40 0.59 -6.45
CA VAL A 185 -7.04 1.92 -6.47
C VAL A 185 -5.99 2.98 -6.73
N CYS A 186 -6.28 3.93 -7.62
CA CYS A 186 -5.31 4.98 -7.98
C CYS A 186 -5.99 6.26 -8.44
N ASP A 187 -5.30 7.39 -8.32
CA ASP A 187 -5.62 8.60 -9.09
C ASP A 187 -4.98 8.52 -10.48
N LEU A 188 -5.57 7.69 -11.34
CA LEU A 188 -5.02 7.37 -12.67
C LEU A 188 -4.79 8.61 -13.58
N TYR A 189 -5.48 9.72 -13.28
CA TYR A 189 -5.47 10.94 -14.10
C TYR A 189 -4.90 12.16 -13.36
N GLY A 190 -4.36 11.99 -12.15
CA GLY A 190 -3.81 13.08 -11.33
C GLY A 190 -4.81 14.20 -11.00
N ASN A 191 -6.11 13.89 -10.90
CA ASN A 191 -7.18 14.88 -10.70
C ASN A 191 -7.97 14.71 -9.40
N GLY A 192 -7.52 13.82 -8.51
CA GLY A 192 -8.14 13.45 -7.24
C GLY A 192 -9.27 12.43 -7.36
N GLY A 193 -9.77 12.14 -8.56
CA GLY A 193 -10.82 11.16 -8.76
C GLY A 193 -10.24 9.75 -8.82
N LEU A 194 -10.48 8.95 -7.79
CA LEU A 194 -9.94 7.58 -7.74
C LEU A 194 -10.60 6.65 -8.76
N LYS A 195 -9.83 5.66 -9.21
CA LYS A 195 -10.21 4.60 -10.15
C LYS A 195 -9.95 3.26 -9.52
N VAL A 196 -10.81 2.29 -9.83
CA VAL A 196 -10.64 0.89 -9.43
C VAL A 196 -10.17 0.10 -10.63
N ILE A 197 -9.04 -0.60 -10.51
CA ILE A 197 -8.47 -1.44 -11.56
C ILE A 197 -8.48 -2.89 -11.10
N CYS A 198 -8.94 -3.78 -11.98
CA CYS A 198 -9.05 -5.21 -11.70
C CYS A 198 -8.61 -6.04 -12.89
N GLY A 199 -7.76 -7.03 -12.63
CA GLY A 199 -7.40 -8.05 -13.61
C GLY A 199 -8.41 -9.20 -13.64
N GLN A 200 -8.40 -10.00 -14.71
CA GLN A 200 -9.22 -11.20 -14.88
C GLN A 200 -8.39 -12.43 -15.19
N SER A 201 -8.96 -13.59 -14.84
CA SER A 201 -8.42 -14.87 -15.26
C SER A 201 -8.39 -15.01 -16.78
N GLY A 202 -7.39 -15.70 -17.31
CA GLY A 202 -7.18 -15.83 -18.75
C GLY A 202 -8.13 -16.83 -19.41
N VAL A 203 -8.30 -16.69 -20.73
CA VAL A 203 -8.85 -17.72 -21.62
C VAL A 203 -7.69 -18.16 -22.50
N VAL A 204 -7.19 -19.38 -22.28
CA VAL A 204 -6.05 -19.88 -23.05
C VAL A 204 -6.42 -19.89 -24.54
N SER A 205 -5.59 -19.27 -25.37
CA SER A 205 -5.59 -19.37 -26.85
C SER A 205 -6.72 -18.65 -27.62
N SER A 206 -7.33 -17.62 -27.04
CA SER A 206 -8.24 -16.73 -27.79
C SER A 206 -8.26 -15.31 -27.21
N PRO A 207 -8.53 -14.26 -28.01
CA PRO A 207 -8.62 -12.90 -27.49
C PRO A 207 -9.62 -12.78 -26.34
N ALA A 208 -9.20 -12.16 -25.23
CA ALA A 208 -10.07 -11.93 -24.08
C ALA A 208 -9.71 -10.64 -23.33
N ALA A 209 -10.70 -10.05 -22.67
CA ALA A 209 -10.53 -8.89 -21.81
C ALA A 209 -9.76 -9.27 -20.54
N VAL A 210 -8.62 -8.66 -20.23
CA VAL A 210 -7.76 -9.11 -19.12
C VAL A 210 -7.68 -8.11 -17.99
N LEU A 211 -7.94 -6.84 -18.28
CA LEU A 211 -7.76 -5.74 -17.35
C LEU A 211 -8.92 -4.76 -17.54
N TYR A 212 -9.62 -4.46 -16.45
CA TYR A 212 -10.70 -3.48 -16.39
C TYR A 212 -10.26 -2.32 -15.51
N ALA A 213 -10.70 -1.12 -15.87
CA ALA A 213 -10.60 0.07 -15.04
C ALA A 213 -11.98 0.73 -14.96
N PHE A 214 -12.34 1.21 -13.77
CA PHE A 214 -13.63 1.78 -13.44
C PHE A 214 -13.47 3.14 -12.79
N ASP A 215 -14.42 4.04 -13.01
CA ASP A 215 -14.60 5.19 -12.12
C ASP A 215 -15.24 4.79 -10.78
N GLY A 216 -15.31 5.72 -9.84
CA GLY A 216 -15.91 5.47 -8.52
C GLY A 216 -17.40 5.09 -8.56
N SER A 217 -18.10 5.38 -9.66
CA SER A 217 -19.50 4.97 -9.87
C SER A 217 -19.64 3.55 -10.41
N GLY A 218 -18.53 2.86 -10.69
CA GLY A 218 -18.51 1.51 -11.27
C GLY A 218 -18.65 1.50 -12.79
N ALA A 219 -18.59 2.66 -13.46
CA ALA A 219 -18.62 2.71 -14.92
C ALA A 219 -17.24 2.35 -15.50
N VAL A 220 -17.21 1.49 -16.52
CA VAL A 220 -15.97 1.12 -17.22
C VAL A 220 -15.42 2.34 -17.95
N LEU A 221 -14.13 2.63 -17.74
CA LEU A 221 -13.44 3.73 -18.39
C LEU A 221 -13.31 3.54 -19.90
N ALA A 222 -13.22 4.65 -20.64
CA ALA A 222 -12.89 4.62 -22.05
C ALA A 222 -11.51 3.95 -22.25
N GLY A 223 -11.41 3.09 -23.28
CA GLY A 223 -10.20 2.28 -23.52
C GLY A 223 -10.17 0.94 -22.79
N PHE A 224 -11.08 0.72 -21.83
CA PHE A 224 -11.17 -0.53 -21.08
C PHE A 224 -12.41 -1.35 -21.49
N PRO A 225 -12.35 -2.70 -21.34
CA PRO A 225 -11.19 -3.46 -20.89
C PRO A 225 -10.08 -3.57 -21.94
N VAL A 226 -8.84 -3.70 -21.47
CA VAL A 226 -7.71 -4.10 -22.32
C VAL A 226 -7.91 -5.56 -22.72
N VAL A 227 -7.79 -5.84 -24.02
CA VAL A 227 -7.93 -7.19 -24.58
C VAL A 227 -6.56 -7.70 -25.00
N GLN A 228 -6.13 -8.83 -24.45
CA GLN A 228 -4.92 -9.52 -24.93
C GLN A 228 -5.27 -10.50 -26.06
N PRO A 229 -4.51 -10.56 -27.16
CA PRO A 229 -4.79 -11.43 -28.31
C PRO A 229 -4.84 -12.92 -27.97
N ASN A 230 -4.06 -13.36 -26.99
CA ASN A 230 -4.02 -14.76 -26.54
C ASN A 230 -4.90 -15.01 -25.31
N GLY A 231 -5.60 -13.98 -24.83
CA GLY A 231 -6.51 -14.02 -23.69
C GLY A 231 -5.84 -14.30 -22.36
N ASP A 232 -4.53 -14.10 -22.26
CA ASP A 232 -3.74 -14.41 -21.10
C ASP A 232 -4.04 -13.56 -19.87
N ALA A 233 -4.05 -14.18 -18.70
CA ALA A 233 -4.60 -13.57 -17.50
C ALA A 233 -3.77 -12.41 -16.95
N ALA A 234 -4.42 -11.36 -16.44
CA ALA A 234 -3.81 -10.42 -15.50
C ALA A 234 -4.26 -10.82 -14.09
N GLU A 235 -3.53 -11.74 -13.45
CA GLU A 235 -3.95 -12.34 -12.17
C GLU A 235 -3.11 -11.94 -10.96
N GLY A 236 -1.96 -11.30 -11.18
CA GLY A 236 -1.13 -10.77 -10.09
C GLY A 236 -1.55 -9.38 -9.63
N ASN A 237 -0.79 -8.78 -8.70
CA ASN A 237 -1.01 -7.39 -8.33
C ASN A 237 -0.72 -6.46 -9.52
N ILE A 238 -1.51 -5.40 -9.62
CA ILE A 238 -1.34 -4.35 -10.62
C ILE A 238 -0.56 -3.20 -9.99
N THR A 239 0.44 -2.71 -10.70
CA THR A 239 1.24 -1.55 -10.33
C THR A 239 0.82 -0.36 -11.18
N VAL A 240 0.71 0.82 -10.57
CA VAL A 240 0.37 2.06 -11.28
C VAL A 240 1.45 3.10 -11.00
N ALA A 241 2.16 3.48 -12.05
CA ALA A 241 3.29 4.41 -12.00
C ALA A 241 3.57 5.03 -13.36
N ASP A 242 4.10 6.25 -13.35
CA ASP A 242 4.71 6.90 -14.52
C ASP A 242 6.07 6.23 -14.75
N VAL A 243 6.13 5.31 -15.71
CA VAL A 243 7.32 4.48 -15.99
C VAL A 243 8.08 4.92 -17.23
N ASP A 244 7.56 5.89 -17.98
CA ASP A 244 8.23 6.44 -19.17
C ASP A 244 8.48 7.95 -19.12
N GLY A 245 8.02 8.61 -18.05
CA GLY A 245 8.40 9.97 -17.65
C GLY A 245 7.61 11.05 -18.35
N ASP A 246 6.42 10.73 -18.85
CA ASP A 246 5.55 11.66 -19.58
C ASP A 246 4.47 12.34 -18.72
N GLU A 247 4.50 12.10 -17.40
CA GLU A 247 3.53 12.57 -16.39
C GLU A 247 2.14 11.91 -16.48
N ASP A 248 1.95 10.96 -17.39
CA ASP A 248 0.79 10.07 -17.42
C ASP A 248 1.09 8.77 -16.65
N MET A 249 0.05 8.15 -16.08
CA MET A 249 0.21 6.92 -15.31
C MET A 249 0.08 5.69 -16.19
N GLU A 250 1.06 4.79 -16.11
CA GLU A 250 0.97 3.45 -16.71
C GLU A 250 0.42 2.44 -15.72
N ILE A 251 -0.33 1.49 -16.27
CA ILE A 251 -0.85 0.33 -15.56
C ILE A 251 -0.01 -0.87 -15.96
N VAL A 252 0.82 -1.33 -15.03
CA VAL A 252 1.76 -2.44 -15.21
C VAL A 252 1.17 -3.72 -14.61
N PHE A 253 1.12 -4.78 -15.40
CA PHE A 253 0.53 -6.06 -15.00
C PHE A 253 1.24 -7.26 -15.63
N THR A 254 1.29 -8.37 -14.90
CA THR A 254 1.87 -9.61 -15.40
C THR A 254 0.89 -10.40 -16.26
N SER A 255 1.44 -11.41 -16.94
CA SER A 255 0.66 -12.37 -17.71
C SER A 255 0.95 -13.82 -17.32
N ASN A 256 -0.06 -14.67 -17.51
CA ASN A 256 0.04 -16.12 -17.40
C ASN A 256 0.60 -16.79 -18.68
N LEU A 257 1.35 -16.06 -19.50
CA LEU A 257 2.16 -16.61 -20.58
C LEU A 257 3.62 -16.74 -20.21
N MET A 258 4.25 -17.74 -20.82
CA MET A 258 5.70 -17.86 -20.89
C MET A 258 6.07 -18.37 -22.27
N ALA A 259 7.09 -17.76 -22.87
CA ALA A 259 7.69 -18.20 -24.12
C ALA A 259 9.21 -18.03 -24.03
N ASP A 260 9.96 -18.97 -24.61
CA ASP A 260 11.44 -18.93 -24.61
C ASP A 260 12.06 -18.80 -23.21
N ASN A 261 11.43 -19.44 -22.22
CA ASN A 261 11.77 -19.35 -20.78
C ASN A 261 11.70 -17.93 -20.20
N LYS A 262 10.93 -17.04 -20.83
CA LYS A 262 10.68 -15.68 -20.36
C LYS A 262 9.20 -15.41 -20.20
N GLY A 263 8.85 -14.81 -19.08
CA GLY A 263 7.52 -14.34 -18.76
C GLY A 263 7.22 -13.02 -19.46
N TYR A 264 6.10 -12.43 -19.08
CA TYR A 264 5.59 -11.21 -19.67
C TYR A 264 5.14 -10.26 -18.57
N LEU A 265 5.66 -9.04 -18.62
CA LEU A 265 5.14 -7.89 -17.89
C LEU A 265 4.68 -6.89 -18.95
N PHE A 266 3.40 -6.56 -18.94
CA PHE A 266 2.79 -5.61 -19.85
C PHE A 266 2.62 -4.25 -19.15
N ALA A 267 2.58 -3.19 -19.95
CA ALA A 267 2.15 -1.87 -19.51
C ALA A 267 1.21 -1.28 -20.55
N VAL A 268 0.18 -0.59 -20.07
CA VAL A 268 -0.71 0.26 -20.86
C VAL A 268 -0.77 1.64 -20.23
N HIS A 269 -0.94 2.69 -21.02
CA HIS A 269 -1.21 4.02 -20.50
C HIS A 269 -2.58 4.08 -19.81
N HIS A 270 -2.87 5.21 -19.14
CA HIS A 270 -4.15 5.48 -18.48
C HIS A 270 -5.40 5.33 -19.38
N ASP A 271 -5.22 5.34 -20.70
CA ASP A 271 -6.27 5.19 -21.72
C ASP A 271 -6.37 3.77 -22.30
N GLY A 272 -5.59 2.82 -21.77
CA GLY A 272 -5.56 1.42 -22.18
C GLY A 272 -4.73 1.14 -23.44
N SER A 273 -4.11 2.15 -24.05
CA SER A 273 -3.19 1.96 -25.17
C SER A 273 -1.85 1.38 -24.71
N PRO A 274 -1.17 0.52 -25.50
CA PRO A 274 0.07 -0.13 -25.09
C PRO A 274 1.24 0.86 -25.03
N VAL A 275 2.04 0.74 -23.98
CA VAL A 275 3.27 1.54 -23.80
C VAL A 275 4.35 1.09 -24.78
N SER A 276 5.06 2.04 -25.36
CA SER A 276 6.14 1.75 -26.31
C SER A 276 7.30 0.99 -25.63
N GLY A 277 7.84 -0.02 -26.31
CA GLY A 277 8.94 -0.85 -25.78
C GLY A 277 8.49 -2.01 -24.87
N TRP A 278 7.20 -2.09 -24.54
CA TRP A 278 6.59 -3.19 -23.79
C TRP A 278 6.03 -4.28 -24.71
N PRO A 279 5.87 -5.54 -24.22
CA PRO A 279 6.11 -6.02 -22.86
C PRO A 279 7.59 -6.22 -22.49
N LEU A 280 7.92 -6.01 -21.22
CA LEU A 280 9.17 -6.48 -20.64
C LEU A 280 9.13 -8.02 -20.48
N ARG A 281 10.31 -8.65 -20.55
CA ARG A 281 10.46 -10.11 -20.65
C ARG A 281 11.44 -10.63 -19.58
N PRO A 282 11.00 -10.73 -18.31
CA PRO A 282 11.83 -11.29 -17.23
C PRO A 282 12.08 -12.78 -17.49
N ASN A 283 13.21 -13.29 -17.00
CA ASN A 283 13.47 -14.73 -17.06
C ASN A 283 12.52 -15.47 -16.10
N GLY A 284 11.98 -16.60 -16.53
CA GLY A 284 11.00 -17.37 -15.77
C GLY A 284 9.55 -16.92 -15.94
N PHE A 285 8.62 -17.67 -15.34
CA PHE A 285 7.18 -17.47 -15.44
C PHE A 285 6.67 -16.46 -14.41
N THR A 286 6.06 -15.36 -14.85
CA THR A 286 5.56 -14.25 -14.02
C THR A 286 4.23 -14.54 -13.30
N TYR A 287 3.61 -15.69 -13.58
CA TYR A 287 2.31 -16.15 -13.07
C TYR A 287 1.92 -15.65 -11.68
N MET A 288 0.78 -14.95 -11.60
CA MET A 288 0.17 -14.44 -10.35
C MET A 288 1.08 -13.54 -9.47
N ASN A 289 2.25 -13.12 -9.95
CA ASN A 289 3.07 -12.09 -9.32
C ASN A 289 2.74 -10.72 -9.92
N GLY A 290 3.18 -9.63 -9.31
CA GLY A 290 3.17 -8.32 -9.96
C GLY A 290 4.55 -7.68 -9.96
N ALA A 291 4.60 -6.45 -10.47
CA ALA A 291 5.79 -5.62 -10.35
C ALA A 291 5.79 -4.89 -9.00
N THR A 292 6.97 -4.43 -8.60
CA THR A 292 7.14 -3.40 -7.60
C THR A 292 8.01 -2.32 -8.21
N VAL A 293 7.60 -1.07 -8.08
CA VAL A 293 8.45 0.06 -8.40
C VAL A 293 9.07 0.64 -7.13
N ALA A 294 10.35 0.99 -7.19
CA ALA A 294 11.15 1.59 -6.11
C ALA A 294 12.46 2.12 -6.69
N ASP A 295 13.23 2.92 -5.95
CA ASP A 295 14.67 3.03 -6.17
C ASP A 295 15.33 1.98 -5.27
N VAL A 296 15.84 0.88 -5.85
CA VAL A 296 16.37 -0.27 -5.09
C VAL A 296 17.88 -0.31 -5.03
N ASP A 297 18.59 0.44 -5.89
CA ASP A 297 20.05 0.48 -5.89
C ASP A 297 20.64 1.84 -5.44
N GLY A 298 19.79 2.83 -5.20
CA GLY A 298 20.12 4.13 -4.62
C GLY A 298 20.67 5.13 -5.63
N ASP A 299 20.30 5.00 -6.91
CA ASP A 299 20.77 5.86 -8.00
C ASP A 299 19.81 7.01 -8.35
N ASP A 300 18.73 7.19 -7.58
CA ASP A 300 17.65 8.15 -7.79
C ASP A 300 16.84 7.94 -9.09
N SER A 301 16.91 6.75 -9.70
CA SER A 301 16.10 6.34 -10.85
C SER A 301 15.02 5.32 -10.43
N LEU A 302 13.91 5.31 -11.17
CA LEU A 302 12.80 4.40 -10.90
C LEU A 302 13.14 2.99 -11.41
N ASP A 303 13.25 2.03 -10.51
CA ASP A 303 13.36 0.62 -10.85
C ASP A 303 12.01 -0.06 -10.94
N ILE A 304 11.93 -1.05 -11.84
CA ILE A 304 10.82 -2.00 -11.93
C ILE A 304 11.35 -3.39 -11.54
N VAL A 305 10.92 -3.88 -10.39
CA VAL A 305 11.30 -5.18 -9.83
C VAL A 305 10.22 -6.21 -10.12
N VAL A 306 10.61 -7.34 -10.71
CA VAL A 306 9.70 -8.43 -11.09
C VAL A 306 10.22 -9.76 -10.58
N VAL A 307 9.33 -10.54 -9.96
CA VAL A 307 9.62 -11.91 -9.55
C VAL A 307 8.99 -12.89 -10.54
N ALA A 308 9.75 -13.91 -10.92
CA ALA A 308 9.29 -14.94 -11.84
C ALA A 308 9.88 -16.31 -11.49
N ALA A 309 9.13 -17.38 -11.78
CA ALA A 309 9.50 -18.75 -11.44
C ALA A 309 10.17 -19.47 -12.61
N SER A 310 11.39 -19.96 -12.40
CA SER A 310 12.16 -20.76 -13.37
C SER A 310 12.42 -22.16 -12.80
N GLY A 311 11.48 -23.08 -13.04
CA GLY A 311 11.50 -24.41 -12.44
C GLY A 311 11.34 -24.34 -10.92
N ALA A 312 12.38 -24.69 -10.16
CA ALA A 312 12.42 -24.64 -8.70
C ALA A 312 13.10 -23.37 -8.15
N VAL A 313 13.52 -22.46 -9.03
CA VAL A 313 14.21 -21.21 -8.68
C VAL A 313 13.25 -20.05 -8.86
N MET A 314 13.28 -19.10 -7.92
CA MET A 314 12.67 -17.79 -8.10
C MET A 314 13.75 -16.82 -8.59
N GLU A 315 13.48 -16.15 -9.69
CA GLU A 315 14.35 -15.14 -10.27
C GLU A 315 13.75 -13.76 -10.00
N VAL A 316 14.62 -12.82 -9.61
CA VAL A 316 14.27 -11.40 -9.45
C VAL A 316 14.98 -10.66 -10.58
N THR A 317 14.20 -9.98 -11.41
CA THR A 317 14.73 -9.09 -12.45
C THR A 317 14.44 -7.65 -12.06
N VAL A 318 15.45 -6.81 -12.11
CA VAL A 318 15.33 -5.36 -11.91
C VAL A 318 15.55 -4.69 -13.27
N TYR A 319 14.61 -3.86 -13.67
CA TYR A 319 14.71 -3.03 -14.88
C TYR A 319 14.84 -1.58 -14.48
N GLU A 320 15.82 -0.91 -15.06
CA GLU A 320 15.94 0.54 -14.99
C GLU A 320 14.89 1.18 -15.91
N ALA A 321 13.97 1.98 -15.37
CA ALA A 321 13.01 2.72 -16.19
C ALA A 321 13.65 3.95 -16.85
N GLY A 322 14.73 4.47 -16.25
CA GLY A 322 15.45 5.64 -16.76
C GLY A 322 14.71 6.96 -16.54
N VAL A 323 13.76 6.98 -15.59
CA VAL A 323 13.00 8.15 -15.17
C VAL A 323 13.29 8.46 -13.70
N PRO A 324 13.31 9.74 -13.29
CA PRO A 324 13.66 10.08 -11.91
C PRO A 324 12.72 9.47 -10.89
N PHE A 325 13.30 8.81 -9.89
CA PHE A 325 12.55 8.32 -8.74
C PHE A 325 11.95 9.48 -7.95
N ASN A 326 10.62 9.55 -7.89
CA ASN A 326 9.93 10.50 -7.03
C ASN A 326 8.56 9.96 -6.58
N ARG A 327 8.05 10.41 -5.42
CA ARG A 327 6.77 9.92 -4.86
C ARG A 327 5.55 10.25 -5.74
N ALA A 328 5.64 11.25 -6.62
CA ALA A 328 4.57 11.59 -7.55
C ALA A 328 4.59 10.72 -8.81
N ALA A 329 5.65 9.96 -9.06
CA ALA A 329 5.75 9.05 -10.20
C ALA A 329 4.95 7.75 -9.99
N TRP A 330 4.14 7.63 -8.93
CA TRP A 330 3.38 6.41 -8.67
C TRP A 330 2.11 6.58 -7.83
N GLU A 331 1.12 5.77 -8.17
CA GLU A 331 -0.18 5.75 -7.50
C GLU A 331 -0.41 4.46 -6.73
N TRP A 332 0.19 3.36 -7.18
CA TRP A 332 0.12 2.06 -6.50
C TRP A 332 1.38 1.25 -6.79
N PRO A 333 2.46 1.44 -6.00
CA PRO A 333 3.79 0.99 -6.39
C PRO A 333 4.04 -0.51 -6.20
N THR A 334 3.27 -1.18 -5.33
CA THR A 334 3.50 -2.58 -4.98
C THR A 334 2.20 -3.27 -4.50
N TYR A 335 2.25 -4.58 -4.29
CA TYR A 335 1.13 -5.34 -3.71
C TYR A 335 0.64 -4.72 -2.39
N GLN A 336 -0.67 -4.52 -2.27
CA GLN A 336 -1.30 -3.82 -1.13
C GLN A 336 -0.71 -2.43 -0.85
N PHE A 337 -0.41 -1.69 -1.93
CA PHE A 337 -0.01 -0.29 -1.98
C PHE A 337 1.37 0.04 -1.40
N ASP A 338 1.67 -0.35 -0.16
CA ASP A 338 2.90 0.03 0.54
C ASP A 338 3.73 -1.17 1.00
N MET A 339 4.94 -0.90 1.51
CA MET A 339 5.84 -1.95 2.01
C MET A 339 5.37 -2.59 3.32
N CYS A 340 4.39 -1.99 3.99
CA CYS A 340 3.72 -2.53 5.16
C CYS A 340 2.52 -3.42 4.78
N ARG A 341 2.16 -3.48 3.48
CA ARG A 341 1.01 -4.22 2.94
C ARG A 341 -0.31 -3.78 3.56
N THR A 342 -0.46 -2.49 3.87
CA THR A 342 -1.69 -1.99 4.53
C THR A 342 -2.90 -2.02 3.60
N GLY A 343 -2.71 -2.11 2.29
CA GLY A 343 -3.80 -2.09 1.30
C GLY A 343 -4.55 -0.76 1.24
N ARG A 344 -4.09 0.27 1.97
CA ARG A 344 -4.76 1.57 2.03
C ARG A 344 -4.12 2.53 1.04
N TYR A 345 -4.90 2.97 0.06
CA TYR A 345 -4.50 4.07 -0.81
C TYR A 345 -4.29 5.32 0.04
N GLN A 346 -3.16 5.99 -0.19
CA GLN A 346 -2.88 7.30 0.35
C GLN A 346 -2.37 8.17 -0.79
N PRO A 347 -3.03 9.32 -1.08
CA PRO A 347 -2.51 10.22 -2.08
C PRO A 347 -1.09 10.63 -1.72
N CYS A 348 -0.23 10.79 -2.72
CA CYS A 348 1.05 11.44 -2.50
C CYS A 348 0.76 12.81 -1.84
N PRO A 349 1.36 13.16 -0.69
CA PRO A 349 1.27 14.51 -0.19
C PRO A 349 1.84 15.43 -1.26
N THR A 350 0.99 16.06 -2.06
CA THR A 350 1.38 17.22 -2.84
C THR A 350 1.90 18.20 -1.81
N GLY A 351 3.19 18.55 -1.88
CA GLY A 351 3.85 19.33 -0.84
C GLY A 351 3.00 20.53 -0.38
N VAL A 352 3.17 20.96 0.87
CA VAL A 352 2.48 22.14 1.40
C VAL A 352 2.64 23.28 0.40
N ALA A 353 1.55 23.65 -0.28
CA ALA A 353 1.54 24.82 -1.15
C ALA A 353 2.09 25.99 -0.34
N GLU A 354 3.13 26.66 -0.84
CA GLU A 354 3.55 27.93 -0.27
C GLU A 354 2.43 28.93 -0.53
N GLN A 355 1.44 28.97 0.38
CA GLN A 355 0.54 30.10 0.42
C GLN A 355 1.42 31.31 0.81
N PRO A 356 1.45 32.38 0.00
CA PRO A 356 2.04 33.63 0.47
C PRO A 356 1.38 33.95 1.81
N PRO A 357 2.16 34.31 2.85
CA PRO A 357 1.65 34.37 4.21
C PRO A 357 0.39 35.23 4.23
N ARG A 358 -0.73 34.64 4.64
CA ARG A 358 -1.86 35.44 5.10
C ARG A 358 -1.32 36.31 6.22
N VAL A 359 -1.41 37.62 6.03
CA VAL A 359 -1.09 38.60 7.05
C VAL A 359 -2.18 38.50 8.12
N GLU A 360 -2.07 37.49 8.97
CA GLU A 360 -2.72 37.45 10.27
C GLU A 360 -1.71 37.90 11.32
N ALA A 361 -2.18 38.69 12.28
CA ALA A 361 -1.35 39.49 13.18
C ALA A 361 -0.20 38.70 13.83
N ALA A 362 0.99 39.27 13.73
CA ALA A 362 2.27 38.63 14.05
C ALA A 362 2.36 38.07 15.48
N HIS A 363 2.54 36.75 15.57
CA HIS A 363 3.37 36.15 16.61
C HIS A 363 4.81 36.03 16.09
N PRO A 364 5.85 36.31 16.91
CA PRO A 364 7.24 36.29 16.44
C PRO A 364 7.70 34.85 16.18
N GLY A 365 7.55 34.39 14.95
CA GLY A 365 8.18 33.16 14.45
C GLY A 365 9.69 33.34 14.32
N SER A 366 10.44 32.24 14.41
CA SER A 366 11.89 32.24 14.18
C SER A 366 12.23 32.73 12.77
N SER A 367 13.22 33.63 12.66
CA SER A 367 13.62 34.26 11.40
C SER A 367 15.13 34.16 11.18
N ILE A 368 15.56 34.04 9.92
CA ILE A 368 16.98 34.12 9.53
C ILE A 368 17.28 35.49 8.93
N VAL A 369 18.31 36.15 9.46
CA VAL A 369 18.86 37.39 8.89
C VAL A 369 20.38 37.24 8.81
N ARG A 370 20.95 37.27 7.60
CA ARG A 370 22.41 37.25 7.35
C ARG A 370 23.16 36.12 8.07
N GLY A 371 22.65 34.89 7.99
CA GLY A 371 23.27 33.72 8.62
C GLY A 371 23.09 33.65 10.15
N VAL A 372 22.19 34.45 10.73
CA VAL A 372 21.81 34.36 12.14
C VAL A 372 20.36 33.89 12.24
N LEU A 373 20.15 32.75 12.90
CA LEU A 373 18.83 32.25 13.26
C LEU A 373 18.42 32.82 14.62
N PHE A 374 17.33 33.58 14.64
CA PHE A 374 16.73 34.06 15.89
C PHE A 374 15.66 33.10 16.38
N VAL A 375 15.83 32.64 17.61
CA VAL A 375 14.86 31.79 18.31
C VAL A 375 14.19 32.63 19.40
N PRO A 376 12.86 32.80 19.38
CA PRO A 376 12.15 33.56 20.43
C PRO A 376 12.29 32.87 21.80
N GLU A 377 12.39 33.64 22.89
CA GLU A 377 12.42 33.09 24.23
C GLU A 377 11.07 32.43 24.59
N PRO A 378 11.03 31.14 25.00
CA PRO A 378 9.84 30.61 25.63
C PRO A 378 9.78 31.08 27.08
N ALA A 379 8.61 31.54 27.51
CA ALA A 379 8.26 31.59 28.91
C ALA A 379 8.03 30.17 29.45
N THR A 380 9.08 29.35 29.56
CA THR A 380 9.19 28.20 30.50
C THR A 380 10.57 27.56 30.41
N ARG A 381 11.20 27.35 31.57
CA ARG A 381 12.52 26.71 31.75
C ARG A 381 12.49 25.22 31.33
N LEU A 382 13.63 24.74 30.81
CA LEU A 382 14.08 23.33 30.68
C LEU A 382 13.84 22.56 29.37
N SER A 383 13.62 23.19 28.22
CA SER A 383 13.68 22.46 26.93
C SER A 383 15.02 22.72 26.23
N THR A 384 15.78 21.66 25.90
CA THR A 384 16.89 21.80 24.95
C THR A 384 16.33 21.96 23.54
N LEU A 385 16.80 22.98 22.81
CA LEU A 385 16.43 23.21 21.42
C LEU A 385 17.59 22.78 20.53
N ALA A 386 17.28 22.09 19.45
CA ALA A 386 18.28 21.61 18.50
C ALA A 386 17.87 21.92 17.07
N LEU A 387 18.86 22.19 16.24
CA LEU A 387 18.75 22.28 14.79
C LEU A 387 19.16 20.93 14.18
N LEU A 388 18.34 20.39 13.31
CA LEU A 388 18.54 19.12 12.62
C LEU A 388 18.69 19.35 11.10
N ASN A 389 19.50 18.55 10.42
CA ASN A 389 19.55 18.53 8.95
C ASN A 389 18.37 17.73 8.36
N SER A 390 18.28 17.66 7.03
CA SER A 390 17.24 16.92 6.30
C SER A 390 17.19 15.41 6.61
N ALA A 391 18.30 14.82 7.05
CA ALA A 391 18.38 13.44 7.51
C ALA A 391 18.04 13.26 9.02
N GLY A 392 17.50 14.30 9.68
CA GLY A 392 17.14 14.27 11.10
C GLY A 392 18.33 14.33 12.07
N ARG A 393 19.56 14.52 11.58
CA ARG A 393 20.77 14.56 12.41
C ARG A 393 20.96 15.94 13.03
N ARG A 394 21.23 15.98 14.34
CA ARG A 394 21.54 17.20 15.09
C ARG A 394 22.83 17.85 14.59
N VAL A 395 22.73 19.12 14.20
CA VAL A 395 23.84 19.93 13.65
C VAL A 395 24.21 21.13 14.51
N LEU A 396 23.29 21.65 15.32
CA LEU A 396 23.54 22.79 16.21
C LEU A 396 22.62 22.77 17.43
N ASP A 397 23.16 23.15 18.58
CA ASP A 397 22.38 23.39 19.80
C ASP A 397 21.91 24.84 19.79
N LEU A 398 20.60 25.04 19.95
CA LEU A 398 20.00 26.36 19.87
C LEU A 398 19.81 26.94 21.27
N VAL A 399 20.20 28.19 21.43
CA VAL A 399 19.88 29.02 22.60
C VAL A 399 18.81 30.04 22.25
N PRO A 400 17.99 30.49 23.21
CA PRO A 400 17.11 31.63 22.99
C PRO A 400 17.90 32.87 22.52
N GLY A 401 17.38 33.59 21.55
CA GLY A 401 18.07 34.69 20.88
C GLY A 401 18.83 34.26 19.63
N ALA A 402 19.99 34.89 19.39
CA ALA A 402 20.75 34.76 18.15
C ALA A 402 21.62 33.50 18.14
N ASN A 403 21.53 32.71 17.07
CA ASN A 403 22.37 31.54 16.80
C ASN A 403 23.08 31.70 15.45
N ASP A 404 24.40 31.55 15.42
CA ASP A 404 25.19 31.63 14.18
C ASP A 404 25.02 30.33 13.37
N VAL A 405 24.37 30.46 12.21
CA VAL A 405 24.16 29.39 11.23
C VAL A 405 24.93 29.66 9.93
N GLY A 406 25.77 30.69 9.86
CA GLY A 406 26.50 31.08 8.65
C GLY A 406 27.53 30.04 8.16
N ARG A 407 27.88 29.08 9.03
CA ARG A 407 28.79 27.97 8.72
C ARG A 407 28.07 26.73 8.17
N LEU A 408 26.74 26.71 8.20
CA LEU A 408 25.97 25.62 7.63
C LEU A 408 25.94 25.72 6.10
N SER A 409 25.91 24.57 5.44
CA SER A 409 25.65 24.49 4.00
C SER A 409 24.25 25.04 3.70
N PRO A 410 24.03 25.68 2.53
CA PRO A 410 22.67 25.98 2.08
C PRO A 410 21.81 24.72 2.09
N GLY A 411 20.58 24.82 2.60
CA GLY A 411 19.71 23.66 2.73
C GLY A 411 18.53 23.86 3.69
N VAL A 412 17.72 22.81 3.81
CA VAL A 412 16.57 22.76 4.72
C VAL A 412 17.00 22.18 6.06
N TYR A 413 16.64 22.88 7.14
CA TYR A 413 16.91 22.48 8.50
C TYR A 413 15.62 22.51 9.33
N PHE A 414 15.59 21.74 10.41
CA PHE A 414 14.42 21.63 11.28
C PHE A 414 14.79 21.98 12.71
N VAL A 415 13.95 22.78 13.37
CA VAL A 415 14.06 23.09 14.79
C VAL A 415 13.18 22.12 15.55
N ARG A 416 13.78 21.39 16.51
CA ARG A 416 13.07 20.46 17.39
C ARG A 416 13.19 20.92 18.85
N GLY A 417 12.06 21.00 19.53
CA GLY A 417 11.99 21.07 20.99
C GLY A 417 11.49 19.75 21.56
N GLU A 418 11.91 19.36 22.76
CA GLU A 418 11.52 18.09 23.38
C GLU A 418 10.01 17.94 23.64
N ARG A 419 9.22 19.02 23.61
CA ARG A 419 7.75 19.01 23.83
C ARG A 419 6.94 19.98 22.95
N ALA A 420 7.55 20.57 21.93
CA ALA A 420 6.87 21.48 20.99
C ALA A 420 7.15 21.02 19.56
N GLY A 421 6.13 21.10 18.69
CA GLY A 421 6.17 20.61 17.31
C GLY A 421 7.37 21.08 16.49
N VAL A 422 7.67 20.35 15.42
CA VAL A 422 8.81 20.62 14.54
C VAL A 422 8.55 21.87 13.70
N GLY A 423 9.43 22.87 13.79
CA GLY A 423 9.40 24.06 12.94
C GLY A 423 10.44 23.97 11.82
N ARG A 424 10.06 24.29 10.56
CA ARG A 424 10.98 24.30 9.41
C ARG A 424 11.75 25.63 9.32
N VAL A 425 13.05 25.56 9.05
CA VAL A 425 13.93 26.72 8.86
C VAL A 425 14.74 26.53 7.57
N VAL A 426 14.73 27.53 6.67
CA VAL A 426 15.48 27.50 5.41
C VAL A 426 16.72 28.38 5.51
N VAL A 427 17.91 27.80 5.35
CA VAL A 427 19.16 28.55 5.30
C VAL A 427 19.53 28.80 3.83
N ALA A 428 19.35 30.04 3.37
CA ALA A 428 19.77 30.52 2.05
C ALA A 428 20.92 31.53 2.19
N ARG A 429 21.80 31.62 1.18
CA ARG A 429 22.89 32.61 1.11
C ARG A 429 22.47 33.87 0.40
#